data_AF-A0A5K1G2Z3-F1
#
_entry.id   AF-A0A5K1G2Z3-F1
#
_cell.length_a   1.000
_cell.length_b   1.000
_cell.length_c   1.000
_cell.angle_alpha   90.00
_cell.angle_beta   90.00
_cell.angle_gamma   90.00
#
_symmetry.space_group_name_H-M   'P 1'
#
loop_
_entity.id
_entity.type
_entity.pdbx_description
1 polymer ?
#
loop_
_entity_poly.entity_id
_entity_poly.type
_entity_poly.pdbx_seq_one_letter_code
_entity_poly.pdbx_strand_id
1 'polypeptide(L)'
;MHRRLLKGFFLNAKEMLLEDGEIHVTHKTSSPFKEWNLQQKAERRGLVLVERAPFNICDYPGYFNKRGYGVVSDTSFPIGRCCTFKFKLKK
;
A
#
# COMPACT_ATOMS: atom_id res chain seq x y z
N MET A 1 -0.04 -6.28 -13.96
CA MET A 1 1.27 -5.65 -13.69
C MET A 1 1.42 -5.22 -12.22
N HIS A 2 0.60 -4.29 -11.70
CA HIS A 2 0.77 -3.71 -10.36
C HIS A 2 0.65 -4.69 -9.16
N ARG A 3 -0.17 -5.75 -9.24
CA ARG A 3 -0.24 -6.78 -8.18
C ARG A 3 1.07 -7.55 -7.96
N ARG A 4 1.94 -7.60 -8.98
CA ARG A 4 3.28 -8.23 -8.91
C ARG A 4 4.28 -7.31 -8.22
N LEU A 5 4.18 -6.00 -8.44
CA LEU A 5 5.00 -4.99 -7.77
C LEU A 5 4.87 -5.10 -6.25
N LEU A 6 3.65 -5.19 -5.72
CA LEU A 6 3.43 -5.37 -4.27
C LEU A 6 4.14 -6.60 -3.70
N LYS A 7 4.20 -7.71 -4.48
CA LYS A 7 4.89 -8.92 -4.02
C LYS A 7 6.39 -8.68 -3.86
N GLY A 8 7.02 -8.04 -4.85
CA GLY A 8 8.46 -7.73 -4.83
C GLY A 8 8.79 -6.66 -3.81
N PHE A 9 7.94 -5.64 -3.69
CA PHE A 9 8.06 -4.60 -2.67
C PHE A 9 8.10 -5.20 -1.27
N PHE A 10 7.15 -6.06 -0.89
CA PHE A 10 7.16 -6.67 0.44
C PHE A 10 8.37 -7.57 0.68
N LEU A 11 8.86 -8.28 -0.34
CA LEU A 11 10.07 -9.11 -0.19
C LEU A 11 11.29 -8.24 0.08
N ASN A 12 11.49 -7.18 -0.69
CA ASN A 12 12.66 -6.31 -0.52
C ASN A 12 12.57 -5.44 0.75
N ALA A 13 11.39 -4.84 1.01
CA ALA A 13 11.21 -3.94 2.15
C ALA A 13 11.37 -4.68 3.49
N LYS A 14 10.98 -5.96 3.54
CA LYS A 14 11.16 -6.80 4.73
C LYS A 14 12.63 -6.95 5.13
N GLU A 15 13.51 -7.15 4.16
CA GLU A 15 14.96 -7.30 4.40
C GLU A 15 15.63 -5.97 4.83
N MET A 16 14.94 -4.84 4.65
CA MET A 16 15.42 -3.52 5.05
C MET A 16 14.91 -3.09 6.44
N LEU A 17 14.05 -3.89 7.09
CA LEU A 17 13.51 -3.54 8.40
C LEU A 17 14.54 -3.77 9.50
N LEU A 18 14.79 -2.73 10.30
CA LEU A 18 15.46 -2.83 11.59
C LEU A 18 14.45 -3.26 12.68
N GLU A 19 14.95 -3.44 13.90
CA GLU A 19 14.10 -3.65 15.07
C GLU A 19 13.02 -2.56 15.15
N ASP A 20 11.77 -2.99 15.37
CA ASP A 20 10.56 -2.16 15.36
C ASP A 20 10.21 -1.37 14.09
N GLY A 21 10.96 -1.57 13.00
CA GLY A 21 10.66 -0.96 11.70
C GLY A 21 9.30 -1.39 11.13
N GLU A 22 8.71 -0.49 10.34
CA GLU A 22 7.37 -0.69 9.75
C GLU A 22 7.37 -0.50 8.23
N ILE A 23 6.55 -1.29 7.54
CA ILE A 23 6.22 -1.11 6.13
C ILE A 23 4.84 -0.48 6.04
N HIS A 24 4.74 0.70 5.46
CA HIS A 24 3.48 1.41 5.28
C HIS A 24 3.07 1.38 3.80
N VAL A 25 1.84 0.94 3.53
CA VAL A 25 1.29 0.90 2.17
C VAL A 25 -0.09 1.52 2.16
N THR A 26 -0.23 2.66 1.50
CA THR A 26 -1.51 3.30 1.24
C THR A 26 -2.16 2.67 0.01
N HIS A 27 -3.37 2.13 0.17
CA HIS A 27 -4.07 1.43 -0.90
C HIS A 27 -5.58 1.73 -0.91
N LYS A 28 -6.15 1.71 -2.12
CA LYS A 28 -7.60 1.80 -2.32
C LYS A 28 -8.29 0.58 -1.73
N THR A 29 -9.35 0.82 -0.96
CA THR A 29 -10.13 -0.22 -0.28
C THR A 29 -11.50 -0.48 -0.91
N SER A 30 -11.82 0.24 -1.99
CA SER A 30 -12.99 -0.02 -2.83
C SER A 30 -12.68 -0.99 -3.97
N SER A 31 -13.71 -1.64 -4.52
CA SER A 31 -13.57 -2.47 -5.72
C SER A 31 -13.09 -1.65 -6.92
N PRO A 32 -12.32 -2.26 -7.85
CA PRO A 32 -11.81 -3.64 -7.81
C PRO A 32 -10.51 -3.80 -6.98
N PHE A 33 -9.99 -2.72 -6.40
CA PHE A 33 -8.67 -2.72 -5.74
C PHE A 33 -8.65 -3.48 -4.41
N LYS A 34 -9.78 -3.53 -3.70
CA LYS A 34 -9.93 -4.33 -2.47
C LYS A 34 -9.57 -5.79 -2.68
N GLU A 35 -9.92 -6.36 -3.83
CA GLU A 35 -9.67 -7.77 -4.21
C GLU A 35 -8.19 -8.10 -4.37
N TRP A 36 -7.31 -7.10 -4.28
CA TRP A 36 -5.88 -7.34 -4.28
C TRP A 36 -5.40 -7.98 -2.98
N ASN A 37 -6.21 -7.96 -1.91
CA ASN A 37 -5.97 -8.65 -0.64
C ASN A 37 -4.56 -8.39 -0.09
N LEU A 38 -4.24 -7.11 0.13
CA LEU A 38 -2.92 -6.63 0.52
C LEU A 38 -2.42 -7.31 1.80
N GLN A 39 -3.26 -7.35 2.83
CA GLN A 39 -2.95 -7.98 4.12
C GLN A 39 -2.55 -9.45 3.94
N GLN A 40 -3.36 -10.26 3.27
CA GLN A 40 -3.05 -11.67 3.02
C GLN A 40 -1.73 -11.85 2.25
N LYS A 41 -1.41 -10.93 1.34
CA LYS A 41 -0.12 -10.97 0.62
C LYS A 41 1.05 -10.67 1.55
N ALA A 42 0.93 -9.71 2.46
CA ALA A 42 1.97 -9.40 3.45
C ALA A 42 2.16 -10.58 4.43
N GLU A 43 1.07 -11.15 4.94
CA GLU A 43 1.08 -12.29 5.87
C GLU A 43 1.82 -13.51 5.31
N ARG A 44 1.57 -13.86 4.04
CA ARG A 44 2.29 -14.95 3.36
C ARG A 44 3.81 -14.73 3.21
N ARG A 45 4.31 -13.54 3.54
CA ARG A 45 5.75 -13.16 3.49
C ARG A 45 6.37 -13.00 4.88
N GLY A 46 5.64 -13.36 5.94
CA GLY A 46 6.12 -13.23 7.31
C GLY A 46 6.02 -11.81 7.87
N LEU A 47 5.04 -11.03 7.39
CA LEU A 47 4.69 -9.74 7.94
C LEU A 47 3.36 -9.84 8.68
N VAL A 48 3.15 -9.03 9.72
CA VAL A 48 1.88 -8.94 10.45
C VAL A 48 1.31 -7.53 10.33
N LEU A 49 -0.01 -7.41 10.12
CA LEU A 49 -0.68 -6.12 10.13
C LEU A 49 -0.76 -5.60 11.57
N VAL A 50 -0.19 -4.43 11.83
CA VAL A 50 -0.27 -3.78 13.15
C VAL A 50 -1.38 -2.73 13.18
N GLU A 51 -1.61 -2.02 12.08
CA GLU A 51 -2.60 -0.97 12.01
C GLU A 51 -3.16 -0.81 10.59
N ARG A 52 -4.45 -0.46 10.51
CA ARG A 52 -5.09 0.03 9.28
C ARG A 52 -5.70 1.41 9.52
N ALA A 53 -4.94 2.46 9.19
CA ALA A 53 -5.35 3.84 9.36
C ALA A 53 -6.13 4.35 8.12
N PRO A 54 -7.25 5.08 8.27
CA PRO A 54 -7.86 5.80 7.16
C PRO A 54 -6.86 6.75 6.50
N PHE A 55 -6.88 6.83 5.18
CA PHE A 55 -6.10 7.84 4.46
C PHE A 55 -6.98 9.06 4.18
N ASN A 56 -6.48 10.24 4.54
CA ASN A 56 -7.05 11.52 4.15
C ASN A 56 -5.99 12.33 3.40
N ILE A 57 -6.35 12.83 2.21
CA ILE A 57 -5.42 13.63 1.39
C ILE A 57 -5.03 14.94 2.08
N CYS A 58 -5.92 15.50 2.90
CA CYS A 58 -5.68 16.76 3.60
C CYS A 58 -4.52 16.66 4.59
N ASP A 59 -4.20 15.46 5.07
CA ASP A 59 -3.09 15.22 6.00
C ASP A 59 -1.71 15.27 5.29
N TYR A 60 -1.69 15.34 3.96
CA TYR A 60 -0.48 15.33 3.13
C TYR A 60 -0.44 16.53 2.18
N PRO A 61 -0.15 17.76 2.67
CA PRO A 61 -0.02 18.94 1.83
C PRO A 61 0.99 18.73 0.70
N GLY A 62 0.61 19.06 -0.54
CA GLY A 62 1.44 18.88 -1.73
C GLY A 62 1.37 17.48 -2.36
N TYR A 63 0.66 16.52 -1.77
CA TYR A 63 0.39 15.24 -2.42
C TYR A 63 -0.66 15.39 -3.52
N PHE A 64 -0.30 15.00 -4.74
CA PHE A 64 -1.22 14.89 -5.87
C PHE A 64 -1.15 13.48 -6.48
N ASN A 65 -2.29 12.79 -6.53
CA ASN A 65 -2.35 11.46 -7.12
C ASN A 65 -2.38 11.54 -8.65
N LYS A 66 -1.70 10.60 -9.31
CA LYS A 66 -1.65 10.50 -10.76
C LYS A 66 -1.71 9.06 -11.26
N ARG A 67 -2.26 8.87 -12.47
CA ARG A 67 -2.34 7.56 -13.13
C ARG A 67 -0.95 7.14 -13.62
N GLY A 68 -0.56 5.91 -13.30
CA GLY A 68 0.77 5.39 -13.62
C GLY A 68 0.92 4.72 -14.99
N TYR A 69 -0.15 4.59 -15.79
CA TYR A 69 -0.11 3.92 -17.09
C TYR A 69 -1.31 4.29 -17.99
N GLY A 70 -1.14 4.15 -19.31
CA GLY A 70 -2.19 4.31 -20.33
C GLY A 70 -2.20 5.69 -20.99
N VAL A 71 -3.12 5.91 -21.94
CA VAL A 71 -3.26 7.17 -22.70
C VAL A 71 -3.50 8.39 -21.80
N VAL A 72 -4.13 8.17 -20.64
CA VAL A 72 -4.40 9.20 -19.64
C VAL A 72 -3.40 9.17 -18.48
N SER A 73 -2.17 8.70 -18.71
CA SER A 73 -1.09 8.76 -17.70
C SER A 73 -0.85 10.19 -17.22
N ASP A 74 -0.26 10.32 -16.03
CA ASP A 74 0.02 11.59 -15.35
C ASP A 74 -1.20 12.48 -15.00
N THR A 75 -2.39 12.14 -15.46
CA THR A 75 -3.63 12.78 -15.01
C THR A 75 -4.07 12.28 -13.64
N SER A 76 -4.84 13.10 -12.93
CA SER A 76 -5.43 12.71 -11.64
C SER A 76 -6.63 11.77 -11.79
N PHE A 77 -7.11 11.27 -10.65
CA PHE A 77 -8.28 10.41 -10.56
C PHE A 77 -8.99 10.56 -9.20
N PRO A 78 -10.29 10.24 -9.08
CA PRO A 78 -10.95 10.21 -7.78
C PRO A 78 -10.30 9.17 -6.85
N ILE A 79 -9.76 9.62 -5.71
CA ILE A 79 -9.06 8.75 -4.74
C ILE A 79 -10.03 7.74 -4.14
N GLY A 80 -11.20 8.19 -3.70
CA GLY A 80 -12.20 7.35 -3.02
C GLY A 80 -11.69 6.86 -1.66
N ARG A 81 -12.24 5.74 -1.17
CA ARG A 81 -11.86 5.18 0.13
C ARG A 81 -10.50 4.50 0.08
N CYS A 82 -9.55 5.01 0.86
CA CYS A 82 -8.19 4.48 1.00
C CYS A 82 -7.84 4.26 2.46
N CYS A 83 -6.91 3.34 2.71
CA CYS A 83 -6.30 3.16 4.03
C CYS A 83 -4.80 2.94 3.87
N THR A 84 -4.04 3.38 4.88
CA THR A 84 -2.65 3.03 5.09
C THR A 84 -2.58 1.78 5.94
N PHE A 85 -2.01 0.71 5.39
CA PHE A 85 -1.76 -0.54 6.09
C PHE A 85 -0.32 -0.52 6.60
N LYS A 86 -0.14 -0.69 7.90
CA LYS A 86 1.17 -0.73 8.55
C LYS A 86 1.51 -2.16 8.94
N PHE A 87 2.67 -2.64 8.54
CA PHE A 87 3.11 -4.00 8.78
C PHE A 87 4.46 -4.05 9.51
N LYS A 88 4.64 -5.03 10.38
CA LYS A 88 5.92 -5.36 11.02
C LYS A 88 6.37 -6.78 10.67
N LEU A 89 7.64 -7.09 10.94
CA LEU A 89 8.12 -8.48 10.92
C LEU A 89 7.32 -9.32 11.91
N LYS A 90 6.89 -10.50 11.48
CA LYS A 90 6.31 -11.49 12.38
C LYS A 90 7.45 -12.04 13.25
N LYS A 91 7.33 -11.85 14.57
CA LYS A 91 8.20 -12.47 15.57
C LYS A 91 7.97 -13.98 15.61
#